data_AF-A0A2I0QXB7-F1
#
_entry.id   AF-A0A2I0QXB7-F1
#
_cell.length_a   1.000
_cell.length_b   1.000
_cell.length_c   1.000
_cell.angle_alpha   90.00
_cell.angle_beta   90.00
_cell.angle_gamma   90.00
#
_symmetry.space_group_name_H-M   'P 1'
#
loop_
_entity.id
_entity.type
_entity.pdbx_description
1 polymer ?
#
loop_
_entity_poly.entity_id
_entity_poly.type
_entity_poly.pdbx_seq_one_letter_code
_entity_poly.pdbx_strand_id
1 'polypeptide(L)' 'MNDVYLLFQIAGIGIVVAMIHTILKQMGKEDIAHWATLVGFIIVLIIVIDYLSRLFQQIKSVFLLQMIKGLFM' A
#
# COMPACT_ATOMS: atom_id res chain seq x y z
N MET A 1 -12.08 10.08 -6.93
CA MET A 1 -10.80 10.82 -6.97
C MET A 1 -9.72 10.21 -6.06
N ASN A 2 -10.06 9.35 -5.08
CA ASN A 2 -9.09 8.78 -4.13
C ASN A 2 -8.28 7.59 -4.67
N ASP A 3 -8.82 6.81 -5.61
CA ASP A 3 -8.16 5.59 -6.09
C ASP A 3 -6.94 5.90 -6.97
N VAL A 4 -7.02 6.96 -7.76
CA VAL A 4 -5.91 7.47 -8.57
C VAL A 4 -4.77 7.94 -7.67
N TYR A 5 -5.07 8.59 -6.54
CA TYR A 5 -4.07 9.04 -5.58
C TYR A 5 -3.26 7.85 -5.01
N LEU A 6 -3.90 6.74 -4.68
CA LEU A 6 -3.22 5.54 -4.21
C LEU A 6 -2.27 4.95 -5.26
N LEU A 7 -2.70 4.88 -6.52
CA LEU A 7 -1.86 4.39 -7.62
C LEU A 7 -0.62 5.28 -7.81
N PHE A 8 -0.80 6.61 -7.77
CA PHE A 8 0.31 7.56 -7.83
C PHE A 8 1.24 7.45 -6.62
N GLN A 9 0.71 7.23 -5.43
CA GLN A 9 1.51 7.07 -4.21
C GLN A 9 2.39 5.81 -4.29
N ILE A 10 1.83 4.66 -4.68
CA ILE A 10 2.59 3.42 -4.82
C ILE A 10 3.63 3.53 -5.95
N ALA A 11 3.25 4.11 -7.10
CA ALA A 11 4.17 4.32 -8.21
C ALA A 11 5.33 5.26 -7.83
N GLY A 12 5.04 6.34 -7.09
CA GLY A 12 6.04 7.28 -6.59
C GLY A 12 7.06 6.60 -5.67
N ILE A 13 6.60 5.78 -4.73
CA ILE A 13 7.48 4.99 -3.85
C ILE A 13 8.34 4.04 -4.69
N GLY A 14 7.75 3.36 -5.67
CA GLY A 14 8.48 2.45 -6.56
C GLY A 14 9.60 3.15 -7.33
N ILE A 15 9.35 4.35 -7.87
CA ILE A 15 10.36 5.14 -8.58
C ILE A 15 11.51 5.54 -7.64
N VAL A 16 11.20 6.03 -6.44
CA VAL A 16 12.20 6.44 -5.45
C VAL A 16 13.07 5.25 -5.04
N VAL A 17 12.46 4.10 -4.76
CA VAL A 17 13.17 2.87 -4.38
C VAL A 17 14.09 2.40 -5.50
N ALA A 18 13.60 2.38 -6.75
CA ALA A 18 14.40 1.99 -7.91
C ALA A 18 15.60 2.94 -8.14
N MET A 19 15.40 4.23 -7.92
CA MET A 19 16.46 5.23 -8.00
C MET A 19 17.52 5.02 -6.90
N ILE A 20 17.10 4.79 -5.66
CA ILE A 20 18.01 4.46 -4.54
C ILE A 20 18.80 3.20 -4.85
N HIS A 21 18.14 2.13 -5.30
CA HIS A 21 18.81 0.87 -5.66
C HIS A 21 19.89 1.11 -6.73
N THR A 22 19.55 1.84 -7.80
CA THR A 22 20.48 2.15 -8.89
C THR A 22 21.70 2.92 -8.39
N ILE A 23 21.49 3.94 -7.54
CA ILE A 23 22.56 4.76 -6.97
C ILE A 23 23.47 3.91 -6.06
N LEU A 24 22.90 3.09 -5.17
CA LEU A 24 23.69 2.23 -4.27
C LEU A 24 24.49 1.18 -5.04
N LYS A 25 23.90 0.62 -6.10
CA LYS A 25 24.60 -0.31 -7.00
C LYS A 25 25.77 0.37 -7.71
N GLN A 26 25.58 1.61 -8.21
CA GLN A 26 26.66 2.39 -8.83
C GLN A 26 27.80 2.72 -7.86
N MET A 27 27.51 2.86 -6.57
CA MET A 27 28.52 3.04 -5.51
C MET A 27 29.22 1.73 -5.08
N GLY A 28 28.92 0.60 -5.73
CA GLY A 28 29.45 -0.72 -5.35
C GLY A 28 28.85 -1.30 -4.06
N LYS A 29 27.76 -0.70 -3.53
CA LYS A 29 27.06 -1.14 -2.30
C LYS A 29 25.85 -1.99 -2.65
N GLU A 30 26.07 -3.05 -3.41
CA GLU A 30 24.99 -3.87 -3.96
C GLU A 30 24.19 -4.61 -2.88
N ASP A 31 24.82 -5.07 -1.80
CA ASP A 31 24.11 -5.70 -0.67
C ASP A 31 23.09 -4.74 -0.04
N ILE A 32 23.48 -3.48 0.17
CA ILE A 32 22.61 -2.45 0.75
C ILE A 32 21.50 -2.08 -0.25
N ALA A 33 21.80 -2.08 -1.56
CA ALA A 33 20.80 -1.84 -2.59
C ALA A 33 19.66 -2.87 -2.53
N HIS A 34 19.99 -4.16 -2.39
CA HIS A 34 19.00 -5.23 -2.26
C HIS A 34 18.12 -5.05 -1.01
N TRP A 35 18.73 -4.74 0.13
CA TRP A 35 17.98 -4.44 1.36
C TRP A 35 17.07 -3.22 1.20
N ALA A 36 17.52 -2.15 0.54
CA ALA A 36 16.71 -0.97 0.27
C ALA A 36 15.47 -1.30 -0.59
N THR A 37 15.63 -2.14 -1.61
CA THR A 37 14.50 -2.62 -2.44
C THR A 37 13.51 -3.44 -1.63
N LEU A 38 13.98 -4.37 -0.78
CA LEU A 38 13.12 -5.17 0.09
C LEU A 38 12.33 -4.30 1.08
N VAL A 39 12.98 -3.33 1.71
CA VAL A 39 12.32 -2.38 2.62
C VAL A 39 11.27 -1.57 1.87
N GLY A 40 11.60 -1.05 0.68
CA GLY A 40 10.66 -0.33 -0.17
C GLY A 40 9.44 -1.17 -0.53
N PHE A 41 9.65 -2.44 -0.85
CA PHE A 41 8.57 -3.39 -1.13
C PHE A 41 7.67 -3.64 0.09
N ILE A 42 8.26 -3.83 1.28
CA ILE A 42 7.50 -4.01 2.53
C ILE A 42 6.64 -2.79 2.84
N ILE A 43 7.16 -1.57 2.64
CA ILE A 43 6.40 -0.34 2.84
C ILE A 43 5.17 -0.30 1.93
N VAL A 44 5.32 -0.67 0.65
CA VAL A 44 4.19 -0.74 -0.29
C VAL A 44 3.16 -1.77 0.18
N LEU A 45 3.59 -2.95 0.65
CA LEU A 45 2.68 -3.96 1.18
C LEU A 45 1.87 -3.45 2.39
N ILE A 46 2.50 -2.71 3.31
CA ILE A 46 1.81 -2.13 4.47
C ILE A 46 0.70 -1.17 4.01
N ILE A 47 0.97 -0.33 3.00
CA ILE A 47 -0.03 0.59 2.43
C ILE A 47 -1.20 -0.20 1.85
N VAL A 48 -0.92 -1.26 1.08
CA VAL A 48 -1.97 -2.11 0.50
C VAL A 48 -2.82 -2.77 1.57
N ILE A 49 -2.20 -3.28 2.64
CA ILE A 49 -2.91 -3.92 3.76
C ILE A 49 -3.83 -2.92 4.49
N ASP A 50 -3.38 -1.69 4.74
CA ASP A 50 -4.22 -0.65 5.36
C ASP A 50 -5.47 -0.36 4.53
N TYR A 51 -5.30 -0.26 3.21
CA TYR A 51 -6.43 -0.05 2.31
C TYR A 51 -7.39 -1.24 2.28
N LEU A 52 -6.88 -2.47 2.24
CA LEU A 52 -7.71 -3.66 2.34
C LEU A 52 -8.48 -3.68 3.67
N SER A 53 -7.84 -3.35 4.79
CA SER A 53 -8.49 -3.26 6.10
C SER A 53 -9.66 -2.27 6.10
N ARG A 54 -9.48 -1.08 5.52
CA ARG A 54 -10.54 -0.09 5.36
C ARG A 54 -11.70 -0.61 4.51
N LEU A 55 -11.40 -1.30 3.40
CA LEU A 55 -12.45 -1.91 2.56
C LEU A 55 -13.23 -2.98 3.34
N PHE A 56 -12.55 -3.83 4.10
CA PHE A 56 -13.21 -4.82 4.95
C PHE A 56 -14.09 -4.16 6.02
N GLN A 57 -13.64 -3.08 6.65
CA GLN A 57 -14.44 -2.31 7.60
C GLN A 57 -15.68 -1.70 6.94
N GLN A 58 -15.54 -1.15 5.73
CA GLN A 58 -16.66 -0.63 4.97
C GLN A 58 -17.69 -1.73 4.66
N ILE A 59 -17.25 -2.91 4.20
CA ILE A 59 -18.13 -4.06 3.95
C ILE A 59 -18.87 -4.46 5.23
N LYS A 60 -18.17 -4.60 6.36
CA LYS A 60 -18.79 -4.92 7.65
C LYS A 60 -19.82 -3.87 8.07
N SER A 61 -19.52 -2.59 7.86
CA SER A 61 -20.42 -1.50 8.22
C SER A 61 -21.74 -1.56 7.44
N VAL A 62 -21.68 -1.84 6.13
CA VAL A 62 -22.88 -1.96 5.29
C VAL A 62 -23.71 -3.18 5.69
N PHE A 63 -23.07 -4.32 5.99
CA PHE A 63 -23.75 -5.53 6.46
C PHE A 63 -24.46 -5.33 7.80
N LEU A 64 -23.82 -4.70 8.79
CA LEU A 64 -24.42 -4.38 10.08
C LEU A 64 -25.63 -3.44 9.94
N LEU A 65 -25.49 -2.42 9.09
CA LEU A 65 -26.53 -1.42 8.86
C LEU A 65 -27.74 -2.02 8.13
N GLN A 66 -27.51 -2.92 7.16
CA GLN A 66 -28.58 -3.67 6.49
C GLN A 66 -29.32 -4.60 7.45
N MET A 67 -28.62 -5.31 8.34
CA MET A 67 -29.25 -6.21 9.33
C MET A 67 -30.21 -5.46 10.25
N ILE A 68 -29.77 -4.33 10.82
CA ILE A 68 -30.61 -3.52 11.74
C ILE A 68 -31.83 -2.96 11.00
N LYS A 69 -31.65 -2.49 9.75
CA LYS A 69 -32.74 -1.94 8.95
C LYS A 69 -33.83 -2.98 8.65
N GLY A 70 -33.47 -4.26 8.50
CA GLY A 70 -34.43 -5.35 8.30
C GLY A 70 -35.21 -5.76 9.55
N LEU A 71 -34.76 -5.40 10.75
CA LEU A 71 -35.45 -5.69 12.02
C LEU A 71 -36.58 -4.67 12.32
N PHE A 72 -36.46 -3.45 11.78
CA PHE A 72 -37.41 -2.36 11.98
C PHE A 72 -38.46 -2.22 10.85
N MET A 73 -38.45 -3.15 9.88
CA MET A 73 -39.39 -3.20 8.75
C MET A 73 -40.30 -4.43 8.87
#